data_AF-A0A099D9Q8-F1
#
_entry.id   AF-A0A099D9Q8-F1
#
_cell.length_a   1.000
_cell.length_b   1.000
_cell.length_c   1.000
_cell.angle_alpha   90.00
_cell.angle_beta   90.00
_cell.angle_gamma   90.00
#
_symmetry.space_group_name_H-M   'P 1'
#
loop_
_entity.id
_entity.type
_entity.pdbx_description
1 polymer ?
#
loop_
_entity_poly.entity_id
_entity_poly.type
_entity_poly.pdbx_seq_one_letter_code
_entity_poly.pdbx_strand_id
1 'polypeptide(L)' 'MTEHTEPERYVVVVNDRGQYSIWERESAPPAGWYDAGFEGDRDDCLAHIERTWRDI' A
#
# COMPACT_ATOMS: atom_id res chain seq x y z
N MET A 1 3.70 1.51 27.23
CA MET A 1 3.40 2.44 26.12
C MET A 1 3.78 1.72 24.86
N THR A 2 2.81 1.29 24.06
CA THR A 2 3.10 0.70 22.75
C THR A 2 3.45 1.88 21.83
N GLU A 3 4.73 2.07 21.56
CA GLU A 3 5.20 2.96 20.51
C GLU A 3 4.68 2.42 19.18
N HIS A 4 3.57 2.99 18.69
CA HIS A 4 3.18 2.81 17.30
C HIS A 4 4.13 3.67 16.47
N THR A 5 5.29 3.11 16.13
CA THR A 5 6.09 3.66 15.03
C THR A 5 5.32 3.28 13.77
N GLU A 6 4.44 4.18 13.33
CA GLU A 6 3.90 4.09 11.98
C GLU A 6 5.07 4.30 11.02
N PRO A 7 5.26 3.43 10.02
CA PRO A 7 6.34 3.59 9.06
C PRO A 7 6.18 4.90 8.28
N GLU A 8 7.30 5.55 8.02
CA GLU A 8 7.33 6.84 7.31
C GLU A 8 6.92 6.70 5.83
N ARG A 9 7.02 5.48 5.27
CA ARG A 9 6.67 5.19 3.87
C ARG A 9 5.92 3.88 3.73
N TYR A 10 4.85 3.93 2.97
CA TYR A 10 4.04 2.81 2.53
C TYR A 10 4.22 2.60 1.03
N VAL A 11 3.97 1.37 0.61
CA VAL A 11 3.91 0.96 -0.79
C VAL A 11 2.52 0.42 -1.06
N VAL A 12 1.93 0.84 -2.18
CA VAL A 12 0.71 0.20 -2.69
C VAL A 12 1.13 -1.11 -3.33
N VAL A 13 0.47 -2.18 -2.91
CA VAL A 13 0.62 -3.48 -3.52
C VAL A 13 -0.74 -3.96 -4.03
N VAL A 14 -0.67 -4.77 -5.06
CA VAL A 14 -1.82 -5.39 -5.70
C VAL A 14 -1.61 -6.89 -5.72
N ASN A 15 -2.68 -7.64 -5.52
CA ASN A 15 -2.66 -9.09 -5.67
C ASN A 15 -3.18 -9.52 -7.05
N ASP A 16 -3.03 -10.80 -7.36
CA ASP A 16 -3.53 -11.42 -8.60
C ASP A 16 -5.07 -11.28 -8.78
N ARG A 17 -5.78 -11.02 -7.69
CA ARG A 17 -7.25 -10.80 -7.67
C ARG A 17 -7.63 -9.33 -7.92
N GLY A 18 -6.68 -8.43 -8.18
CA GLY A 18 -6.91 -7.01 -8.39
C GLY A 18 -7.27 -6.23 -7.12
N GLN A 19 -6.99 -6.79 -5.94
CA GLN A 19 -7.19 -6.08 -4.67
C GLN A 19 -5.96 -5.24 -4.36
N TYR A 20 -6.19 -3.97 -4.06
CA TYR A 20 -5.15 -3.05 -3.61
C TYR A 20 -5.08 -3.05 -2.08
N SER A 21 -3.87 -2.95 -1.57
CA SER A 21 -3.61 -2.78 -0.15
C SER A 21 -2.32 -1.98 0.02
N ILE A 22 -2.09 -1.46 1.23
CA ILE A 22 -0.86 -0.74 1.56
C ILE A 22 -0.02 -1.59 2.50
N TRP A 23 1.28 -1.61 2.26
CA TRP A 23 2.28 -2.25 3.11
C TRP A 23 3.37 -1.27 3.48
N GLU A 24 4.00 -1.49 4.61
CA GLU A 24 5.17 -0.72 5.04
C GLU A 24 6.30 -0.96 4.05
N ARG A 25 6.99 0.07 3.58
CA ARG A 25 8.08 -0.11 2.61
C ARG A 25 9.21 -0.99 3.15
N GLU A 26 9.42 -0.96 4.45
CA GLU A 26 10.43 -1.75 5.15
C GLU A 26 10.01 -3.21 5.36
N SER A 27 8.73 -3.52 5.14
CA SER A 27 8.14 -4.84 5.37
C SER A 27 7.83 -5.52 4.04
N ALA A 28 8.40 -6.71 3.81
CA ALA A 28 8.15 -7.44 2.58
C ALA A 28 6.70 -7.95 2.55
N PRO A 29 5.95 -7.72 1.45
CA PRO A 29 4.59 -8.23 1.34
C PRO A 29 4.58 -9.76 1.22
N PRO A 30 3.51 -10.43 1.66
CA PRO A 30 3.39 -11.88 1.56
C PRO A 30 3.28 -12.34 0.11
N ALA A 31 3.56 -13.62 -0.13
CA ALA A 31 3.51 -14.21 -1.46
C ALA A 31 2.15 -14.00 -2.15
N GLY A 32 2.19 -13.58 -3.42
CA GLY A 32 1.00 -13.25 -4.21
C GLY A 32 0.59 -11.77 -4.17
N TRP A 33 1.35 -10.94 -3.46
CA TRP A 33 1.25 -9.48 -3.51
C TRP A 33 2.48 -8.91 -4.23
N TYR A 34 2.23 -7.90 -5.06
CA TYR A 34 3.22 -7.28 -5.92
C TYR A 34 3.12 -5.77 -5.78
N ASP A 35 4.24 -5.06 -5.89
CA ASP A 35 4.22 -3.60 -5.92
C ASP A 35 3.36 -3.10 -7.09
N ALA A 36 2.44 -2.19 -6.79
CA ALA A 36 1.60 -1.55 -7.80
C ALA A 36 2.34 -0.37 -8.48
N GLY A 37 3.62 -0.16 -8.16
CA GLY A 37 4.43 0.94 -8.66
C GLY A 37 4.17 2.29 -7.99
N PHE A 38 3.49 2.31 -6.83
CA PHE A 38 3.21 3.53 -6.06
C PHE A 38 3.72 3.41 -4.63
N GLU A 39 4.44 4.43 -4.15
CA GLU A 39 4.95 4.53 -2.78
C GLU A 39 4.79 5.95 -2.26
N GLY A 40 4.51 6.10 -0.97
CA GLY A 40 4.31 7.41 -0.35
C GLY A 40 3.83 7.29 1.09
N ASP A 41 3.33 8.38 1.64
CA ASP A 41 2.64 8.35 2.93
C ASP A 41 1.37 7.50 2.85
N ARG A 42 0.89 7.07 4.03
CA ARG A 42 -0.34 6.29 4.18
C ARG A 42 -1.51 6.94 3.44
N ASP A 43 -1.67 8.25 3.61
CA ASP A 43 -2.76 9.05 3.03
C ASP A 43 -2.66 9.13 1.50
N ASP A 44 -1.45 9.37 0.98
CA ASP A 44 -1.19 9.45 -0.47
C ASP A 44 -1.44 8.10 -1.16
N CYS A 45 -1.00 7.00 -0.53
CA CYS A 45 -1.28 5.64 -0.99
C CYS A 45 -2.78 5.32 -1.00
N LEU A 46 -3.50 5.68 0.06
CA LEU A 46 -4.96 5.50 0.13
C LEU A 46 -5.67 6.34 -0.95
N ALA A 47 -5.31 7.61 -1.08
CA ALA A 47 -5.88 8.50 -2.09
C ALA A 47 -5.60 8.00 -3.53
N HIS A 48 -4.41 7.44 -3.77
CA HIS A 48 -4.09 6.79 -5.04
C HIS A 48 -5.00 5.59 -5.30
N ILE A 49 -5.14 4.69 -4.31
CA ILE A 49 -6.04 3.52 -4.43
C ILE A 49 -7.48 3.97 -4.70
N GLU A 50 -8.00 4.93 -3.94
CA GLU A 50 -9.37 5.45 -4.11
C GLU A 50 -9.61 6.10 -5.48
N ARG A 51 -8.61 6.82 -6.01
CA ARG A 51 -8.71 7.38 -7.37
C ARG A 51 -8.67 6.30 -8.44
N THR A 52 -7.73 5.37 -8.35
CA THR A 52 -7.56 4.27 -9.30
C THR A 52 -8.80 3.37 -9.32
N TRP A 53 -9.39 3.07 -8.16
CA TRP A 53 -10.60 2.26 -8.06
C TRP A 53 -11.88 2.95 -8.56
N ARG A 54 -11.90 4.28 -8.61
CA ARG A 54 -13.07 5.03 -9.10
C ARG A 54 -13.11 5.18 -10.62
N ASP A 55 -11.97 4.96 -11.28
CA ASP A 55 -11.83 5.04 -12.74
C ASP A 55 -12.11 3.69 -13.45
N ILE A 56 -12.10 2.58 -12.71
CA ILE A 56 -12.41 1.22 -13.19
C ILE A 56 -13.90 0.88 -13.09
#